data_AF-A0A969KJ83-F1
#
_entry.id   AF-A0A969KJ83-F1
#
_cell.length_a   1.000
_cell.length_b   1.000
_cell.length_c   1.000
_cell.angle_alpha   90.00
_cell.angle_beta   90.00
_cell.angle_gamma   90.00
#
_symmetry.space_group_name_H-M   'P 1'
#
loop_
_entity.id
_entity.type
_entity.pdbx_description
1 polymer ?
#
loop_
_entity_poly.entity_id
_entity_poly.type
_entity_poly.pdbx_seq_one_letter_code
_entity_poly.pdbx_strand_id
1 'polypeptide(L)'
;MTAKLKPSWAGDDLLSQFVNALISIKPIFTLMKQQARKVLIKTAETNGVPWRENRRQLELAGIESMATAIANPEIVYPDYYQVPFHAYDDGNLCWQAAFEAESATYAMALRVWKDEPLTWQTAHDRLRHNFYDVVWQYVQQPIEQILDVGCSVGISTHSLHRYCQTHQSQAPRTVGLDLSPQMLAVAKFQDQHQAIADWVHGLAEQMPFTDDSFDLVTLQFVLHELPDQASKNIFQEIFAY
;
A
#
# COMPACT_ATOMS: atom_id res chain seq x y z
N MET A 1 -2.56 25.91 -22.77
CA MET A 1 -2.63 24.45 -22.93
C MET A 1 -3.81 23.96 -22.11
N THR A 2 -4.84 23.42 -22.76
CA THR A 2 -6.03 22.88 -22.09
C THR A 2 -5.64 21.59 -21.38
N ALA A 3 -5.71 21.59 -20.05
CA ALA A 3 -5.51 20.38 -19.26
C ALA A 3 -6.58 19.35 -19.65
N LYS A 4 -6.15 18.20 -20.19
CA LYS A 4 -7.05 17.07 -20.44
C LYS A 4 -7.56 16.57 -19.08
N LEU A 5 -8.82 16.86 -18.79
CA LEU A 5 -9.54 16.46 -17.58
C LEU A 5 -9.84 14.95 -17.52
N LYS A 6 -9.62 14.19 -18.60
CA LYS A 6 -9.85 12.74 -18.65
C LYS A 6 -8.76 12.01 -19.44
N PRO A 7 -8.37 10.79 -19.03
CA PRO A 7 -7.52 9.91 -19.83
C PRO A 7 -8.13 9.65 -21.22
N SER A 8 -7.31 9.44 -22.24
CA SER A 8 -7.77 9.23 -23.64
C SER A 8 -8.62 7.98 -23.88
N TRP A 9 -8.76 7.12 -22.87
CA TRP A 9 -9.59 5.91 -22.88
C TRP A 9 -10.92 6.08 -22.12
N ALA A 10 -11.14 7.22 -21.48
CA ALA A 10 -12.35 7.53 -20.71
C ALA A 10 -13.21 8.54 -21.49
N GLY A 11 -14.05 8.04 -22.40
CA GLY A 11 -15.03 8.81 -23.17
C GLY A 11 -15.84 7.93 -24.13
N ASP A 12 -16.83 8.50 -24.83
CA ASP A 12 -17.68 7.80 -25.80
C ASP A 12 -17.11 7.75 -27.23
N ASP A 13 -15.84 8.11 -27.41
CA ASP A 13 -15.21 8.18 -28.73
C ASP A 13 -14.91 6.79 -29.31
N LEU A 14 -14.77 6.68 -30.63
CA LEU A 14 -14.65 5.41 -31.37
C LEU A 14 -13.51 4.51 -30.87
N LEU A 15 -12.40 5.12 -30.46
CA LEU A 15 -11.28 4.41 -29.84
C LEU A 15 -11.67 3.76 -28.51
N SER A 16 -12.45 4.46 -27.69
CA SER A 16 -12.92 3.97 -26.39
C SER A 16 -13.96 2.86 -26.55
N GLN A 17 -14.87 2.98 -27.53
CA GLN A 17 -15.83 1.92 -27.85
C GLN A 17 -15.14 0.65 -28.36
N PHE A 18 -14.11 0.79 -29.21
CA PHE A 18 -13.29 -0.33 -29.67
C PHE A 18 -12.52 -1.00 -28.53
N VAL A 19 -11.91 -0.21 -27.64
CA VAL A 19 -11.24 -0.72 -26.44
C VAL A 19 -12.22 -1.44 -25.52
N ASN A 20 -13.42 -0.90 -25.30
CA ASN A 20 -14.48 -1.53 -24.49
C ASN A 20 -14.94 -2.86 -25.10
N ALA A 21 -15.08 -2.95 -26.43
CA ALA A 21 -15.41 -4.18 -27.12
C ALA A 21 -14.32 -5.26 -26.92
N LEU A 22 -13.05 -4.88 -26.98
CA LEU A 22 -11.92 -5.79 -26.70
C LEU A 22 -11.86 -6.23 -25.23
N ILE A 23 -12.16 -5.34 -24.29
CA ILE A 23 -12.24 -5.63 -22.84
C ILE A 23 -13.36 -6.64 -22.54
N SER A 24 -14.46 -6.61 -23.30
CA SER A 24 -15.58 -7.55 -23.11
C SER A 24 -15.24 -9.01 -23.45
N ILE A 25 -14.14 -9.25 -24.18
CA ILE A 25 -13.68 -10.58 -24.56
C ILE A 25 -12.62 -11.04 -23.54
N LYS A 26 -13.03 -11.90 -22.59
CA LYS A 26 -12.20 -12.31 -21.44
C LYS A 26 -10.75 -12.73 -21.81
N PRO A 27 -10.49 -13.57 -22.84
CA PRO A 27 -9.11 -13.91 -23.24
C PRO A 27 -8.28 -12.71 -23.70
N ILE A 28 -8.90 -11.79 -24.45
CA ILE A 28 -8.23 -10.58 -24.94
C ILE A 28 -7.93 -9.64 -23.78
N PHE A 29 -8.90 -9.44 -22.88
CA PHE A 29 -8.71 -8.65 -21.67
C PHE A 29 -7.58 -9.20 -20.79
N THR A 30 -7.52 -10.51 -20.57
CA THR A 30 -6.43 -11.16 -19.83
C THR A 30 -5.07 -10.91 -20.49
N LEU A 31 -4.99 -11.05 -21.82
CA LEU A 31 -3.75 -10.76 -22.56
C LEU A 31 -3.33 -9.29 -22.44
N MET A 32 -4.28 -8.36 -22.58
CA MET A 32 -4.04 -6.92 -22.41
C MET A 32 -3.54 -6.60 -20.99
N LYS A 33 -4.17 -7.18 -19.96
CA LYS A 33 -3.75 -7.04 -18.55
C LYS A 33 -2.30 -7.48 -18.36
N GLN A 34 -1.93 -8.64 -18.90
CA GLN A 34 -0.56 -9.15 -18.84
C GLN A 34 0.44 -8.24 -19.56
N GLN A 35 0.09 -7.72 -20.74
CA GLN A 35 0.97 -6.84 -21.49
C GLN A 35 1.14 -5.48 -20.79
N ALA A 36 0.07 -4.90 -20.27
CA ALA A 36 0.11 -3.66 -19.51
C ALA A 36 1.02 -3.79 -18.27
N ARG A 37 0.89 -4.89 -17.54
CA ARG A 37 1.79 -5.18 -16.40
C ARG A 37 3.25 -5.34 -16.84
N LYS A 38 3.54 -6.05 -17.94
CA LYS A 38 4.91 -6.16 -18.47
C LYS A 38 5.51 -4.79 -18.79
N VAL A 39 4.73 -3.89 -19.38
CA VAL A 39 5.16 -2.51 -19.68
C VAL A 39 5.42 -1.75 -18.39
N LEU A 40 4.52 -1.81 -17.41
CA LEU A 40 4.71 -1.17 -16.10
C LEU A 40 6.04 -1.59 -15.45
N ILE A 41 6.28 -2.90 -15.36
CA ILE A 41 7.49 -3.46 -14.75
C ILE A 41 8.73 -2.98 -15.52
N LYS A 42 8.72 -3.08 -16.86
CA LYS A 42 9.85 -2.65 -17.68
C LYS A 42 10.13 -1.15 -17.53
N THR A 43 9.09 -0.32 -17.48
CA THR A 43 9.23 1.12 -17.25
C THR A 43 9.81 1.40 -15.87
N ALA A 44 9.35 0.70 -14.83
CA ALA A 44 9.89 0.85 -13.48
C ALA A 44 11.39 0.51 -13.43
N GLU A 45 11.79 -0.62 -14.01
CA GLU A 45 13.21 -1.05 -14.09
C GLU A 45 14.07 -0.10 -14.91
N THR A 46 13.53 0.44 -16.01
CA THR A 46 14.23 1.47 -16.80
C THR A 46 14.50 2.73 -15.99
N ASN A 47 13.64 3.03 -15.00
CA ASN A 47 13.82 4.14 -14.06
C ASN A 47 14.50 3.70 -12.74
N GLY A 48 15.18 2.54 -12.75
CA GLY A 48 16.03 2.08 -11.65
C GLY A 48 15.32 1.35 -10.52
N VAL A 49 14.00 1.12 -10.58
CA VAL A 49 13.29 0.32 -9.58
C VAL A 49 13.58 -1.18 -9.83
N PRO A 50 14.21 -1.91 -8.90
CA PRO A 50 14.65 -3.29 -9.09
C PRO A 50 13.51 -4.33 -8.99
N TRP A 51 12.44 -4.15 -9.76
CA TRP A 51 11.16 -4.85 -9.56
C TRP A 51 11.27 -6.38 -9.54
N ARG A 52 11.83 -6.98 -10.60
CA ARG A 52 11.96 -8.45 -10.67
C ARG A 52 12.94 -9.00 -9.65
N GLU A 53 13.95 -8.21 -9.31
CA GLU A 53 14.95 -8.63 -8.33
C GLU A 53 14.37 -8.66 -6.91
N ASN A 54 13.65 -7.60 -6.50
CA ASN A 54 12.98 -7.57 -5.19
C ASN A 54 12.00 -8.74 -5.04
N ARG A 55 11.19 -8.98 -6.07
CA ARG A 55 10.28 -10.13 -6.10
C ARG A 55 11.03 -11.46 -5.96
N ARG A 56 12.10 -11.66 -6.73
CA ARG A 56 12.90 -12.90 -6.68
C ARG A 56 13.52 -13.11 -5.30
N GLN A 57 13.97 -12.05 -4.63
CA GLN A 57 14.51 -12.14 -3.27
C GLN A 57 13.47 -12.61 -2.27
N LEU A 58 12.24 -12.07 -2.34
CA LEU A 58 11.13 -12.50 -1.49
C LEU A 58 10.69 -13.94 -1.77
N GLU A 59 10.63 -14.34 -3.05
CA GLU A 59 10.34 -15.73 -3.45
C GLU A 59 11.38 -16.71 -2.89
N LEU A 60 12.67 -16.35 -2.91
CA LEU A 60 13.74 -17.20 -2.39
C LEU A 60 13.80 -17.22 -0.86
N ALA A 61 13.28 -16.20 -0.18
CA ALA A 61 13.26 -16.12 1.27
C ALA A 61 12.28 -17.12 1.91
N GLY A 62 11.29 -17.62 1.17
CA GLY A 62 10.37 -18.66 1.64
C GLY A 62 9.52 -18.23 2.84
N ILE A 63 8.98 -17.02 2.79
CA ILE A 63 8.29 -16.36 3.91
C ILE A 63 6.82 -16.80 4.10
N GLU A 64 6.36 -17.82 3.37
CA GLU A 64 4.96 -18.25 3.38
C GLU A 64 4.50 -18.72 4.76
N SER A 65 5.40 -19.35 5.52
CA SER A 65 5.12 -19.76 6.91
C SER A 65 4.88 -18.58 7.84
N MET A 66 5.43 -17.39 7.54
CA MET A 66 5.20 -16.17 8.33
C MET A 66 3.76 -15.68 8.18
N ALA A 67 3.20 -15.75 6.97
CA ALA A 67 1.80 -15.40 6.75
C ALA A 67 0.87 -16.28 7.59
N THR A 68 1.11 -17.59 7.60
CA THR A 68 0.33 -18.54 8.42
C THR A 68 0.42 -18.23 9.92
N ALA A 69 1.60 -17.82 10.40
CA ALA A 69 1.80 -17.49 11.81
C ALA A 69 1.16 -16.13 12.22
N ILE A 70 1.07 -15.18 11.28
CA ILE A 70 0.44 -13.87 11.50
C ILE A 70 -1.08 -13.94 11.35
N ALA A 71 -1.58 -14.86 10.52
CA ALA A 71 -2.99 -14.93 10.18
C ALA A 71 -3.88 -15.17 11.41
N ASN A 72 -4.69 -14.18 11.74
CA ASN A 72 -5.87 -14.35 12.59
C ASN A 72 -6.96 -15.18 11.87
N PRO A 73 -7.31 -16.39 12.34
CA PRO A 73 -8.31 -17.25 11.71
C PRO A 73 -9.76 -16.79 11.93
N GLU A 74 -10.00 -15.82 12.82
CA GLU A 74 -11.33 -15.27 13.10
C GLU A 74 -11.74 -14.17 12.11
N ILE A 75 -10.81 -13.73 11.23
CA ILE A 75 -11.08 -12.69 10.25
C ILE A 75 -12.07 -13.18 9.19
N VAL A 76 -13.13 -12.40 9.02
CA VAL A 76 -14.08 -12.52 7.92
C VAL A 76 -13.80 -11.42 6.92
N TYR A 77 -13.33 -11.80 5.73
CA TYR A 77 -13.02 -10.85 4.67
C TYR A 77 -14.30 -10.25 4.08
N PRO A 78 -14.41 -8.92 3.97
CA PRO A 78 -15.55 -8.30 3.32
C PRO A 78 -15.50 -8.54 1.80
N ASP A 79 -16.67 -8.63 1.16
CA ASP A 79 -16.78 -8.94 -0.28
C ASP A 79 -15.97 -7.97 -1.15
N TYR A 80 -15.94 -6.68 -0.78
CA TYR A 80 -15.22 -5.66 -1.56
C TYR A 80 -13.70 -5.88 -1.55
N TYR A 81 -13.16 -6.66 -0.60
CA TYR A 81 -11.72 -6.96 -0.52
C TYR A 81 -11.35 -8.25 -1.29
N GLN A 82 -12.32 -9.08 -1.64
CA GLN A 82 -12.13 -10.37 -2.32
C GLN A 82 -12.35 -10.25 -3.84
N VAL A 83 -11.93 -9.13 -4.43
CA VAL A 83 -12.09 -8.84 -5.86
C VAL A 83 -10.74 -8.61 -6.53
N PRO A 84 -10.63 -8.82 -7.86
CA PRO A 84 -9.42 -8.49 -8.60
C PRO A 84 -9.02 -7.02 -8.40
N PHE A 85 -7.74 -6.78 -8.15
CA PHE A 85 -7.24 -5.46 -7.78
C PHE A 85 -5.83 -5.22 -8.31
N HIS A 86 -5.50 -4.01 -8.78
CA HIS A 86 -4.18 -3.65 -9.36
C HIS A 86 -3.60 -4.67 -10.36
N ALA A 87 -4.46 -5.29 -11.17
CA ALA A 87 -4.14 -6.37 -12.12
C ALA A 87 -3.82 -7.76 -11.53
N TYR A 88 -4.03 -7.97 -10.23
CA TYR A 88 -3.99 -9.27 -9.56
C TYR A 88 -5.39 -9.89 -9.52
N ASP A 89 -5.52 -11.17 -9.88
CA ASP A 89 -6.83 -11.83 -9.97
C ASP A 89 -7.48 -12.06 -8.59
N ASP A 90 -6.67 -12.32 -7.56
CA ASP A 90 -7.11 -12.50 -6.18
C ASP A 90 -6.92 -11.23 -5.32
N GLY A 91 -6.77 -10.07 -5.97
CA GLY A 91 -6.52 -8.80 -5.29
C GLY A 91 -5.29 -8.83 -4.37
N ASN A 92 -5.44 -8.27 -3.17
CA ASN A 92 -4.36 -8.18 -2.17
C ASN A 92 -4.14 -9.49 -1.38
N LEU A 93 -4.99 -10.50 -1.57
CA LEU A 93 -4.89 -11.81 -0.89
C LEU A 93 -4.02 -12.82 -1.67
N CYS A 94 -2.98 -12.35 -2.36
CA CYS A 94 -2.05 -13.22 -3.07
C CYS A 94 -0.59 -12.78 -2.96
N TRP A 95 0.30 -13.77 -3.05
CA TRP A 95 1.76 -13.57 -3.00
C TRP A 95 2.29 -12.68 -4.12
N GLN A 96 1.67 -12.74 -5.30
CA GLN A 96 2.08 -11.89 -6.40
C GLN A 96 1.88 -10.40 -6.07
N ALA A 97 0.76 -10.05 -5.45
CA ALA A 97 0.52 -8.67 -4.99
C ALA A 97 1.52 -8.29 -3.88
N ALA A 98 1.70 -9.16 -2.88
CA ALA A 98 2.61 -8.91 -1.77
C ALA A 98 4.06 -8.70 -2.20
N PHE A 99 4.59 -9.56 -3.08
CA PHE A 99 5.97 -9.46 -3.54
C PHE A 99 6.22 -8.29 -4.50
N GLU A 100 5.18 -7.71 -5.09
CA GLU A 100 5.30 -6.62 -6.06
C GLU A 100 4.88 -5.26 -5.46
N ALA A 101 4.21 -5.24 -4.31
CA ALA A 101 3.67 -4.04 -3.68
C ALA A 101 4.73 -2.94 -3.47
N GLU A 102 5.93 -3.31 -3.03
CA GLU A 102 7.02 -2.36 -2.82
C GLU A 102 7.47 -1.70 -4.12
N SER A 103 7.79 -2.51 -5.12
CA SER A 103 8.24 -1.99 -6.41
C SER A 103 7.14 -1.21 -7.15
N ALA A 104 5.89 -1.62 -6.98
CA ALA A 104 4.73 -0.87 -7.46
C ALA A 104 4.63 0.50 -6.79
N THR A 105 4.87 0.58 -5.48
CA THR A 105 4.88 1.84 -4.73
C THR A 105 5.99 2.78 -5.20
N TYR A 106 7.21 2.28 -5.44
CA TYR A 106 8.30 3.08 -5.98
C TYR A 106 8.01 3.59 -7.39
N ALA A 107 7.44 2.75 -8.25
CA ALA A 107 7.04 3.13 -9.60
C ALA A 107 5.90 4.17 -9.59
N MET A 108 4.97 4.08 -8.65
CA MET A 108 3.91 5.08 -8.44
C MET A 108 4.51 6.42 -8.03
N ALA A 109 5.45 6.45 -7.09
CA ALA A 109 6.08 7.69 -6.62
C ALA A 109 6.72 8.49 -7.77
N LEU A 110 7.41 7.81 -8.69
CA LEU A 110 7.97 8.45 -9.90
C LEU A 110 6.90 9.11 -10.78
N ARG A 111 5.68 8.55 -10.85
CA ARG A 111 4.60 9.09 -11.68
C ARG A 111 4.03 10.40 -11.13
N VAL A 112 4.16 10.65 -9.83
CA VAL A 112 3.70 11.89 -9.19
C VAL A 112 4.48 13.09 -9.74
N TRP A 113 5.80 12.93 -9.96
CA TRP A 113 6.69 13.96 -10.51
C TRP A 113 7.32 13.54 -11.84
N LYS A 114 6.50 13.03 -12.76
CA LYS A 114 6.95 12.48 -14.06
C LYS A 114 7.78 13.45 -14.93
N ASP A 115 7.64 14.76 -14.69
CA ASP A 115 8.29 15.82 -15.46
C ASP A 115 9.60 16.30 -14.78
N GLU A 116 9.95 15.74 -13.61
CA GLU A 116 11.19 16.00 -12.89
C GLU A 116 12.14 14.79 -13.00
N PRO A 117 13.46 15.00 -13.16
CA PRO A 117 14.44 13.92 -13.30
C PRO A 117 14.82 13.32 -11.93
N LEU A 118 13.84 12.83 -11.17
CA LEU A 118 14.04 12.24 -9.85
C LEU A 118 14.42 10.75 -9.95
N THR A 119 15.27 10.28 -9.04
CA THR A 119 15.40 8.84 -8.78
C THR A 119 14.15 8.34 -8.06
N TRP A 120 13.91 7.03 -8.09
CA TRP A 120 12.76 6.47 -7.37
C TRP A 120 12.89 6.64 -5.86
N GLN A 121 14.12 6.63 -5.31
CA GLN A 121 14.36 6.89 -3.89
C GLN A 121 13.94 8.31 -3.52
N THR A 122 14.42 9.31 -4.26
CA THR A 122 14.06 10.71 -3.98
C THR A 122 12.57 10.97 -4.16
N ALA A 123 11.95 10.38 -5.20
CA ALA A 123 10.50 10.49 -5.38
C ALA A 123 9.75 9.81 -4.23
N HIS A 124 10.17 8.61 -3.81
CA HIS A 124 9.57 7.88 -2.71
C HIS A 124 9.68 8.63 -1.38
N ASP A 125 10.87 9.07 -1.01
CA ASP A 125 11.13 9.82 0.22
C ASP A 125 10.31 11.12 0.23
N ARG A 126 10.30 11.85 -0.89
CA ARG A 126 9.47 13.07 -1.03
C ARG A 126 7.98 12.78 -0.85
N LEU A 127 7.48 11.67 -1.41
CA LEU A 127 6.08 11.28 -1.28
C LEU A 127 5.67 11.04 0.17
N ARG A 128 6.55 10.37 0.94
CA ARG A 128 6.28 10.03 2.34
C ARG A 128 6.52 11.22 3.27
N HIS A 129 7.70 11.85 3.16
CA HIS A 129 8.07 12.96 4.04
C HIS A 129 7.17 14.19 3.87
N ASN A 130 6.68 14.50 2.66
CA ASN A 130 5.73 15.61 2.51
C ASN A 130 4.47 15.44 3.38
N PHE A 131 3.99 14.20 3.55
CA PHE A 131 2.87 13.90 4.44
C PHE A 131 3.29 14.04 5.90
N TYR A 132 4.44 13.47 6.29
CA TYR A 132 4.92 13.54 7.67
C TYR A 132 5.27 14.96 8.11
N ASP A 133 5.83 15.78 7.23
CA ASP A 133 6.13 17.20 7.50
C ASP A 133 4.86 18.01 7.79
N VAL A 134 3.72 17.63 7.19
CA VAL A 134 2.43 18.24 7.54
C VAL A 134 1.94 17.71 8.88
N VAL A 135 1.97 16.39 9.09
CA VAL A 135 1.57 15.78 10.37
C VAL A 135 2.35 16.39 11.54
N TRP A 136 3.67 16.55 11.38
CA TRP A 136 4.57 17.05 12.41
C TRP A 136 4.25 18.49 12.86
N GLN A 137 3.61 19.30 12.02
CA GLN A 137 3.14 20.63 12.40
C GLN A 137 2.03 20.61 13.45
N TYR A 138 1.33 19.48 13.59
CA TYR A 138 0.25 19.29 14.56
C TYR A 138 0.70 18.54 15.82
N VAL A 139 1.94 18.05 15.86
CA VAL A 139 2.49 17.31 17.00
C VAL A 139 2.87 18.30 18.11
N GLN A 140 2.14 18.25 19.23
CA GLN A 140 2.35 19.14 20.38
C GLN A 140 3.14 18.50 21.52
N GLN A 141 3.11 17.17 21.59
CA GLN A 141 3.79 16.34 22.58
C GLN A 141 4.51 15.20 21.84
N PRO A 142 5.55 14.58 22.41
CA PRO A 142 6.15 13.39 21.81
C PRO A 142 5.09 12.31 21.57
N ILE A 143 5.15 11.67 20.40
CA ILE A 143 4.24 10.57 20.04
C ILE A 143 4.81 9.29 20.64
N GLU A 144 4.05 8.58 21.48
CA GLU A 144 4.49 7.35 22.13
C GLU A 144 3.92 6.10 21.44
N GLN A 145 2.68 6.17 20.95
CA GLN A 145 1.96 5.06 20.31
C GLN A 145 1.49 5.47 18.91
N ILE A 146 1.85 4.67 17.90
CA ILE A 146 1.44 4.87 16.51
C ILE A 146 0.72 3.63 15.97
N LEU A 147 -0.39 3.85 15.28
CA LEU A 147 -1.06 2.84 14.45
C LEU A 147 -1.03 3.26 12.97
N ASP A 148 -0.46 2.43 12.10
CA ASP A 148 -0.57 2.56 10.64
C ASP A 148 -1.61 1.57 10.11
N VAL A 149 -2.78 2.08 9.71
CA VAL A 149 -3.93 1.28 9.26
C VAL A 149 -3.87 1.10 7.74
N GLY A 150 -4.00 -0.15 7.28
CA GLY A 150 -3.76 -0.54 5.89
C GLY A 150 -2.27 -0.46 5.54
N CYS A 151 -1.41 -0.98 6.41
CA CYS A 151 0.04 -0.81 6.32
C CYS A 151 0.70 -1.56 5.16
N SER A 152 -0.02 -2.49 4.52
CA SER A 152 0.49 -3.32 3.42
C SER A 152 1.81 -4.00 3.81
N VAL A 153 2.83 -3.90 2.95
CA VAL A 153 4.18 -4.44 3.18
C VAL A 153 5.03 -3.56 4.10
N GLY A 154 4.43 -2.62 4.84
CA GLY A 154 5.09 -1.90 5.92
C GLY A 154 5.90 -0.65 5.53
N ILE A 155 5.84 -0.23 4.25
CA ILE A 155 6.65 0.91 3.75
C ILE A 155 6.30 2.21 4.49
N SER A 156 5.02 2.53 4.61
CA SER A 156 4.55 3.70 5.36
C SER A 156 4.91 3.59 6.83
N THR A 157 4.73 2.42 7.42
CA THR A 157 4.97 2.15 8.84
C THR A 157 6.44 2.38 9.20
N HIS A 158 7.37 1.79 8.43
CA HIS A 158 8.80 2.00 8.61
C HIS A 158 9.24 3.44 8.35
N SER A 159 8.69 4.08 7.32
CA SER A 159 9.05 5.45 7.00
C SER A 159 8.60 6.42 8.09
N LEU A 160 7.39 6.25 8.61
CA LEU A 160 6.86 7.06 9.71
C LEU A 160 7.62 6.80 11.01
N HIS A 161 7.87 5.53 11.36
CA HIS A 161 8.64 5.18 12.56
C HIS A 161 10.03 5.85 12.56
N ARG A 162 10.76 5.76 11.44
CA ARG A 162 12.07 6.40 11.30
C ARG A 162 11.97 7.92 11.32
N TYR A 163 10.93 8.50 10.70
CA TYR A 163 10.70 9.94 10.76
C TYR A 163 10.51 10.41 12.21
N CYS A 164 9.66 9.74 12.99
CA CYS A 164 9.51 10.06 14.41
C CYS A 164 10.84 9.90 15.17
N GLN A 165 11.58 8.81 14.96
CA GLN A 165 12.89 8.61 15.59
C GLN A 165 13.89 9.74 15.34
N THR A 166 13.83 10.42 14.19
CA THR A 166 14.71 11.56 13.90
C THR A 166 14.21 12.90 14.45
N HIS A 167 12.93 12.99 14.83
CA HIS A 167 12.30 14.24 15.28
C HIS A 167 11.95 14.29 16.77
N GLN A 168 12.06 13.18 17.51
CA GLN A 168 11.89 13.13 18.97
C GLN A 168 12.95 12.24 19.64
N SER A 169 13.18 12.43 20.94
CA SER A 169 14.26 11.77 21.67
C SER A 169 14.03 10.27 21.93
N GLN A 170 12.77 9.83 21.98
CA GLN A 170 12.40 8.44 22.20
C GLN A 170 11.67 7.90 20.98
N ALA A 171 12.02 6.70 20.53
CA ALA A 171 11.31 6.04 19.44
C ALA A 171 9.87 5.69 19.89
N PRO A 172 8.85 5.93 19.05
CA PRO A 172 7.49 5.51 19.35
C PRO A 172 7.37 3.99 19.28
N ARG A 173 6.42 3.43 20.02
CA ARG A 173 5.88 2.10 19.75
C ARG A 173 4.99 2.20 18.52
N THR A 174 5.35 1.51 17.44
CA THR A 174 4.58 1.56 16.18
C THR A 174 3.97 0.19 15.88
N VAL A 175 2.71 0.17 15.50
CA VAL A 175 1.96 -1.03 15.08
C VAL A 175 1.48 -0.83 13.64
N GLY A 176 1.67 -1.84 12.80
CA GLY A 176 1.06 -1.89 11.47
C GLY A 176 -0.14 -2.84 11.46
N LEU A 177 -1.28 -2.39 10.94
CA LEU A 177 -2.48 -3.22 10.75
C LEU A 177 -2.79 -3.34 9.25
N ASP A 178 -2.99 -4.56 8.77
CA ASP A 178 -3.47 -4.81 7.41
C ASP A 178 -4.37 -6.04 7.38
N LEU A 179 -5.24 -6.09 6.37
CA LEU A 179 -6.15 -7.21 6.18
C LEU A 179 -5.50 -8.36 5.39
N SER A 180 -4.37 -8.15 4.70
CA SER A 180 -3.68 -9.21 3.96
C SER A 180 -2.55 -9.84 4.78
N PRO A 181 -2.64 -11.13 5.15
CA PRO A 181 -1.56 -11.81 5.86
C PRO A 181 -0.31 -11.98 4.98
N GLN A 182 -0.45 -12.02 3.65
CA GLN A 182 0.68 -12.07 2.73
C GLN A 182 1.46 -10.73 2.73
N MET A 183 0.75 -9.60 2.76
CA MET A 183 1.37 -8.28 2.86
C MET A 183 2.13 -8.14 4.19
N LEU A 184 1.49 -8.54 5.30
CA LEU A 184 2.11 -8.50 6.62
C LEU A 184 3.31 -9.44 6.76
N ALA A 185 3.33 -10.58 6.06
CA ALA A 185 4.49 -11.46 6.01
C ALA A 185 5.70 -10.77 5.37
N VAL A 186 5.49 -10.02 4.28
CA VAL A 186 6.55 -9.20 3.66
C VAL A 186 6.98 -8.09 4.62
N ALA A 187 6.03 -7.38 5.24
CA ALA A 187 6.34 -6.33 6.21
C ALA A 187 7.23 -6.84 7.36
N LYS A 188 6.84 -7.97 7.97
CA LYS A 188 7.59 -8.61 9.05
C LYS A 188 8.97 -9.11 8.60
N PHE A 189 9.07 -9.64 7.38
CA PHE A 189 10.36 -10.06 6.83
C PHE A 189 11.30 -8.88 6.59
N GLN A 190 10.78 -7.75 6.14
CA GLN A 190 11.53 -6.52 5.90
C GLN A 190 11.95 -5.83 7.22
N ASP A 191 11.17 -6.00 8.30
CA ASP A 191 11.50 -5.53 9.65
C ASP A 191 12.57 -6.38 10.36
N GLN A 192 13.74 -6.52 9.75
CA GLN A 192 14.83 -7.36 10.25
C GLN A 192 15.37 -6.93 11.62
N HIS A 193 15.20 -5.65 11.97
CA HIS A 193 15.62 -5.08 13.24
C HIS A 193 14.52 -5.08 14.30
N GLN A 194 13.31 -5.57 13.97
CA GLN A 194 12.15 -5.59 14.87
C GLN A 194 11.89 -4.20 15.46
N ALA A 195 12.00 -3.17 14.63
CA ALA A 195 11.77 -1.79 15.04
C ALA A 195 10.27 -1.51 15.21
N ILE A 196 9.42 -2.23 14.47
CA ILE A 196 7.97 -2.16 14.59
C ILE A 196 7.54 -3.14 15.66
N ALA A 197 6.68 -2.69 16.57
CA ALA A 197 6.28 -3.47 17.73
C ALA A 197 5.44 -4.68 17.33
N ASP A 198 4.46 -4.49 16.44
CA ASP A 198 3.57 -5.55 15.99
C ASP A 198 3.08 -5.33 14.55
N TRP A 199 2.85 -6.44 13.86
CA TRP A 199 2.20 -6.53 12.55
C TRP A 199 0.90 -7.34 12.71
N VAL A 200 -0.24 -6.66 12.62
CA VAL A 200 -1.54 -7.20 13.06
C VAL A 200 -2.42 -7.50 11.85
N HIS A 201 -2.84 -8.77 11.71
CA HIS A 201 -3.87 -9.18 10.77
C HIS A 201 -5.25 -8.79 11.32
N GLY A 202 -5.82 -7.70 10.79
CA GLY A 202 -7.03 -7.09 11.34
C GLY A 202 -7.87 -6.36 10.29
N LEU A 203 -9.18 -6.24 10.57
CA LEU A 203 -10.10 -5.44 9.80
C LEU A 203 -10.06 -3.99 10.30
N ALA A 204 -9.88 -3.03 9.40
CA ALA A 204 -9.81 -1.62 9.78
C ALA A 204 -11.16 -1.08 10.30
N GLU A 205 -12.28 -1.67 9.88
CA GLU A 205 -13.62 -1.35 10.37
C GLU A 205 -13.94 -1.93 11.76
N GLN A 206 -13.04 -2.75 12.31
CA GLN A 206 -13.21 -3.34 13.64
C GLN A 206 -11.83 -3.73 14.18
N MET A 207 -11.12 -2.78 14.78
CA MET A 207 -9.72 -3.01 15.14
C MET A 207 -9.59 -3.71 16.50
N PRO A 208 -8.59 -4.59 16.70
CA PRO A 208 -8.45 -5.36 17.93
C PRO A 208 -7.68 -4.58 19.01
N PHE A 209 -7.95 -3.28 19.16
CA PHE A 209 -7.25 -2.41 20.10
C PHE A 209 -8.21 -1.86 21.14
N THR A 210 -7.65 -1.38 22.25
CA THR A 210 -8.44 -0.68 23.27
C THR A 210 -8.62 0.77 22.85
N ASP A 211 -9.78 1.34 23.13
CA ASP A 211 -10.06 2.78 22.98
C ASP A 211 -8.98 3.66 23.64
N ASP A 212 -8.75 4.85 23.09
CA ASP A 212 -7.77 5.84 23.55
C ASP A 212 -6.33 5.26 23.74
N SER A 213 -5.87 4.43 22.80
CA SER A 213 -4.56 3.72 22.92
C SER A 213 -3.46 4.23 22.00
N PHE A 214 -3.77 5.13 21.05
CA PHE A 214 -2.79 5.65 20.10
C PHE A 214 -2.74 7.18 20.10
N ASP A 215 -1.54 7.76 20.08
CA ASP A 215 -1.35 9.21 19.96
C ASP A 215 -1.45 9.67 18.49
N LEU A 216 -1.16 8.76 17.55
CA LEU A 216 -1.20 9.02 16.12
C LEU A 216 -1.69 7.78 15.36
N VAL A 217 -2.76 7.96 14.57
CA VAL A 217 -3.25 6.97 13.62
C VAL A 217 -3.06 7.47 12.19
N THR A 218 -2.48 6.67 11.30
CA THR A 218 -2.28 7.04 9.89
C THR A 218 -2.97 6.08 8.92
N LEU A 219 -3.45 6.65 7.81
CA LEU A 219 -4.02 5.94 6.66
C LEU A 219 -3.36 6.48 5.40
N GLN A 220 -2.48 5.69 4.80
CA GLN A 220 -1.70 6.12 3.64
C GLN A 220 -2.06 5.28 2.42
N PHE A 221 -2.62 5.90 1.38
CA PHE A 221 -3.05 5.22 0.15
C PHE A 221 -4.11 4.12 0.36
N VAL A 222 -5.01 4.27 1.34
CA VAL A 222 -6.05 3.27 1.63
C VAL A 222 -7.43 3.69 1.07
N LEU A 223 -7.89 4.90 1.39
CA LEU A 223 -9.29 5.30 1.20
C LEU A 223 -9.80 5.25 -0.26
N HIS A 224 -8.90 5.40 -1.23
CA HIS A 224 -9.26 5.33 -2.65
C HIS A 224 -9.60 3.90 -3.14
N GLU A 225 -9.33 2.89 -2.31
CA GLU A 225 -9.58 1.48 -2.58
C GLU A 225 -10.85 0.98 -1.89
N LEU A 226 -11.45 1.80 -1.02
CA LEU A 226 -12.55 1.40 -0.15
C LEU A 226 -13.92 1.89 -0.64
N PRO A 227 -14.98 1.11 -0.44
CA PRO A 227 -16.34 1.64 -0.50
C PRO A 227 -16.56 2.74 0.53
N ASP A 228 -17.48 3.66 0.23
CA ASP A 228 -17.82 4.79 1.13
C ASP A 228 -18.19 4.34 2.55
N GLN A 229 -18.93 3.23 2.68
CA GLN A 229 -19.37 2.74 3.98
C GLN A 229 -18.20 2.17 4.81
N ALA A 230 -17.28 1.44 4.18
CA ALA A 230 -16.08 0.95 4.84
C ALA A 230 -15.24 2.13 5.36
N SER A 231 -15.03 3.15 4.52
CA SER A 231 -14.32 4.37 4.92
C SER A 231 -14.95 5.04 6.15
N LYS A 232 -16.28 5.16 6.19
CA LYS A 232 -16.99 5.74 7.35
C LYS A 232 -16.79 4.91 8.62
N ASN A 233 -16.88 3.59 8.53
CA ASN A 233 -16.70 2.71 9.69
C ASN A 233 -15.25 2.81 10.22
N ILE A 234 -14.25 2.84 9.34
CA ILE A 234 -12.86 3.03 9.74
C ILE A 234 -12.68 4.36 10.48
N PHE A 235 -13.24 5.46 9.97
CA PHE A 235 -13.15 6.75 10.68
C PHE A 235 -13.84 6.71 12.05
N GLN A 236 -14.97 6.00 12.18
CA GLN A 236 -15.63 5.83 13.49
C GLN A 236 -14.73 5.11 14.49
N GLU A 237 -14.08 4.03 14.07
CA GLU A 237 -13.12 3.29 14.89
C GLU A 237 -11.92 4.18 15.26
N ILE A 238 -11.34 4.91 14.31
CA ILE A 238 -10.18 5.79 14.57
C ILE A 238 -10.50 6.89 15.58
N PHE A 239 -11.71 7.46 15.55
CA PHE A 239 -12.10 8.49 16.53
C PHE A 239 -12.41 7.92 17.92
N ALA A 240 -12.45 6.59 18.08
CA ALA A 240 -12.54 5.92 19.37
C ALA A 240 -11.16 5.52 19.95
N TYR A 241 -10.09 5.53 19.13
CA TYR A 241 -8.73 5.10 19.50
C TYR A 241 -7.75 6.24 19.71
#